data_AF-A0A6G0WLQ6-F1
#
_entry.id   AF-A0A6G0WLQ6-F1
#
_cell.length_a   1.000
_cell.length_b   1.000
_cell.length_c   1.000
_cell.angle_alpha   90.00
_cell.angle_beta   90.00
_cell.angle_gamma   90.00
#
_symmetry.space_group_name_H-M   'P 1'
#
loop_
_entity.id
_entity.type
_entity.pdbx_description
1 polymer ?
#
loop_
_entity_poly.entity_id
_entity_poly.type
_entity_poly.pdbx_seq_one_letter_code
_entity_poly.pdbx_strand_id
1 'polypeptide(L)'
;MECLGWIHTQPNEAPHMPPQDVTFHSKLLSENASWDGEKTITITCSFTPGSCSLTAYKLTPAGYEWGKTNKDTGPSPPGYLHSHFEKVQMLLSDRFLGYYMIPDEEVWNYNFMGVKHTASMKYDVKVGNPKEFYHEVHRKTHFFNFSAMDTVEEGEEESQRNLLA
;
A
#
# COMPACT_ATOMS: atom_id res chain seq x y z
N MET A 1 11.19 -4.59 18.08
CA MET A 1 10.57 -5.16 16.86
C MET A 1 11.55 -4.98 15.73
N GLU A 2 11.64 -5.95 14.83
CA GLU A 2 12.46 -5.86 13.61
C GLU A 2 11.55 -5.83 12.38
N CYS A 3 12.04 -5.30 11.26
CA CYS A 3 11.29 -5.27 10.01
C CYS A 3 11.31 -6.65 9.35
N LEU A 4 10.13 -7.24 9.11
CA LEU A 4 9.98 -8.57 8.50
C LEU A 4 9.63 -8.50 7.00
N GLY A 5 9.70 -7.32 6.40
CA GLY A 5 9.29 -7.09 5.02
C GLY A 5 7.96 -6.35 4.91
N TRP A 6 7.16 -6.69 3.91
CA TRP A 6 5.96 -5.93 3.55
C TRP A 6 4.88 -6.83 2.93
N ILE A 7 3.63 -6.37 3.01
CA ILE A 7 2.46 -7.03 2.43
C ILE A 7 1.74 -6.04 1.51
N HIS A 8 1.25 -6.53 0.38
CA HIS A 8 0.43 -5.74 -0.53
C HIS A 8 -0.67 -6.58 -1.16
N THR A 9 -1.72 -5.89 -1.60
CA THR A 9 -2.78 -6.52 -2.40
C THR A 9 -2.36 -6.60 -3.86
N GLN A 10 -2.92 -7.57 -4.57
CA GLN A 10 -2.85 -7.65 -6.02
C GLN A 10 -4.21 -8.03 -6.60
N PRO A 11 -4.61 -7.44 -7.73
CA PRO A 11 -5.96 -7.62 -8.26
C PRO A 11 -6.19 -9.03 -8.82
N ASN A 12 -5.13 -9.67 -9.33
CA ASN A 12 -5.19 -11.00 -9.92
C ASN A 12 -4.18 -11.92 -9.24
N GLU A 13 -4.52 -13.19 -9.09
CA GLU A 13 -3.59 -14.21 -8.60
C GLU A 13 -2.49 -14.47 -9.65
N ALA A 14 -1.25 -14.55 -9.18
CA ALA A 14 -0.08 -14.83 -10.00
C ALA A 14 0.62 -16.09 -9.47
N PRO A 15 1.08 -17.00 -10.35
CA PRO A 15 1.72 -18.25 -9.91
C PRO A 15 3.11 -18.06 -9.31
N HIS A 16 3.73 -16.90 -9.56
CA HIS A 16 5.06 -16.51 -9.14
C HIS A 16 5.07 -15.08 -8.59
N MET A 17 6.16 -14.71 -7.90
CA MET A 17 6.38 -13.33 -7.45
C MET A 17 6.44 -12.39 -8.66
N PRO A 18 5.70 -11.28 -8.70
CA PRO A 18 5.81 -10.29 -9.77
C PRO A 18 7.22 -9.70 -9.92
N PRO A 19 7.73 -9.45 -11.15
CA PRO A 19 9.06 -8.84 -11.35
C PRO A 19 9.21 -7.46 -10.69
N GLN A 20 8.10 -6.70 -10.64
CA GLN A 20 8.05 -5.41 -9.95
C GLN A 20 8.31 -5.55 -8.44
N ASP A 21 7.83 -6.63 -7.81
CA ASP A 21 8.00 -6.86 -6.38
C ASP A 21 9.43 -7.29 -6.09
N VAL A 22 10.05 -8.10 -6.97
CA VAL A 22 11.47 -8.44 -6.88
C VAL A 22 12.32 -7.18 -6.95
N THR A 23 12.02 -6.30 -7.92
CA THR A 23 12.72 -5.04 -8.12
C THR A 23 12.56 -4.11 -6.93
N PHE A 24 11.32 -3.94 -6.45
CA PHE A 24 11.00 -3.05 -5.33
C PHE A 24 11.64 -3.55 -4.03
N HIS A 25 11.50 -4.84 -3.71
CA HIS A 25 12.08 -5.39 -2.49
C HIS A 25 13.61 -5.32 -2.51
N SER A 26 14.26 -5.53 -3.66
CA SER A 26 15.71 -5.38 -3.80
C SER A 26 16.18 -3.93 -3.57
N LYS A 27 15.46 -2.95 -4.13
CA LYS A 27 15.76 -1.52 -3.93
C LYS A 27 15.56 -1.13 -2.46
N LEU A 28 14.46 -1.57 -1.85
CA LEU A 28 14.16 -1.33 -0.44
C LEU A 28 15.27 -1.87 0.47
N LEU A 29 15.74 -3.10 0.24
CA LEU A 29 16.87 -3.68 0.97
C LEU A 29 18.17 -2.88 0.78
N SER A 30 18.44 -2.41 -0.45
CA SER A 30 19.65 -1.64 -0.75
C SER A 30 19.68 -0.27 -0.07
N GLU A 31 18.51 0.31 0.20
CA GLU A 31 18.34 1.62 0.83
C GLU A 31 18.22 1.53 2.36
N ASN A 32 17.95 0.34 2.91
CA ASN A 32 17.70 0.12 4.34
C ASN A 32 18.61 -0.95 4.91
N ALA A 33 19.83 -0.58 5.29
CA ALA A 33 20.84 -1.50 5.84
C ALA A 33 20.42 -2.20 7.15
N SER A 34 19.37 -1.73 7.83
CA SER A 34 18.80 -2.38 9.02
C SER A 34 17.95 -3.61 8.69
N TRP A 35 17.59 -3.82 7.42
CA TRP A 35 16.78 -4.96 6.98
C TRP A 35 17.69 -6.14 6.65
N ASP A 36 17.36 -7.31 7.20
CA ASP A 36 18.06 -8.56 6.92
C ASP A 36 17.36 -9.28 5.75
N GLY A 37 18.03 -9.35 4.60
CA GLY A 37 17.48 -9.96 3.39
C GLY A 37 17.12 -11.44 3.53
N GLU A 38 17.69 -12.16 4.50
CA GLU A 38 17.32 -13.55 4.78
C GLU A 38 16.08 -13.68 5.66
N LYS A 39 15.69 -12.61 6.36
CA LYS A 39 14.54 -12.58 7.30
C LYS A 39 13.35 -11.79 6.78
N THR A 40 13.54 -10.94 5.78
CA THR A 40 12.47 -10.12 5.21
C THR A 40 11.76 -10.83 4.08
N ILE A 41 10.44 -10.71 4.03
CA ILE A 41 9.60 -11.36 3.02
C ILE A 41 8.65 -10.37 2.36
N THR A 42 8.20 -10.71 1.16
CA THR A 42 7.08 -10.03 0.50
C THR A 42 5.87 -10.95 0.56
N ILE A 43 4.75 -10.45 1.08
CA ILE A 43 3.48 -11.17 1.08
C ILE A 43 2.56 -10.56 0.01
N THR A 44 2.11 -11.39 -0.92
CA THR A 44 1.09 -11.03 -1.90
C THR A 44 -0.28 -11.50 -1.39
N CYS A 45 -1.23 -10.59 -1.28
CA CYS A 45 -2.64 -10.89 -1.02
C CYS A 45 -3.44 -10.74 -2.31
N SER A 46 -3.77 -11.84 -2.95
CA SER A 46 -4.49 -11.86 -4.22
C SER A 46 -5.99 -11.98 -3.99
N PHE A 47 -6.77 -11.19 -4.71
CA PHE A 47 -8.23 -11.33 -4.69
C PHE A 47 -8.68 -12.42 -5.65
N THR A 48 -9.44 -13.36 -5.12
CA THR A 48 -10.09 -14.44 -5.87
C THR A 48 -11.61 -14.28 -5.74
N PRO A 49 -12.44 -14.87 -6.62
CA PRO A 49 -13.89 -14.70 -6.53
C PRO A 49 -14.45 -15.14 -5.17
N GLY A 50 -14.89 -14.15 -4.37
CA GLY A 50 -15.45 -14.37 -3.03
C GLY A 50 -14.42 -14.71 -1.93
N SER A 51 -13.12 -14.60 -2.19
CA SER A 51 -12.07 -14.98 -1.24
C SER A 51 -10.76 -14.20 -1.47
N CYS A 52 -9.73 -14.51 -0.69
CA CYS A 52 -8.37 -14.06 -0.95
C CYS A 52 -7.38 -15.21 -0.76
N SER A 53 -6.28 -15.19 -1.52
CA SER A 53 -5.15 -16.08 -1.35
C SER A 53 -3.91 -15.30 -0.94
N LEU A 54 -3.12 -15.85 -0.03
CA LEU A 54 -1.87 -15.25 0.43
C LEU A 54 -0.69 -16.14 0.05
N THR A 55 0.36 -15.55 -0.52
CA THR A 55 1.65 -16.23 -0.74
C THR A 55 2.77 -15.35 -0.21
N ALA A 56 3.73 -15.98 0.48
CA ALA A 56 4.92 -15.32 0.99
C ALA A 56 6.16 -15.72 0.18
N TYR A 57 7.00 -14.73 -0.13
CA TYR A 57 8.21 -14.90 -0.92
C TYR A 57 9.42 -14.30 -0.21
N LYS A 58 10.57 -14.94 -0.34
CA LYS A 58 11.89 -14.40 0.02
C LYS A 58 12.71 -14.23 -1.25
N LEU A 59 13.54 -13.19 -1.33
CA LEU A 59 14.49 -13.07 -2.43
C LEU A 59 15.66 -14.03 -2.26
N THR A 60 16.16 -14.53 -3.39
CA THR A 60 17.47 -15.17 -3.42
C THR A 60 18.55 -14.10 -3.63
N PRO A 61 19.83 -14.39 -3.33
CA PRO A 61 20.93 -13.47 -3.64
C PRO A 61 20.97 -13.06 -5.13
N ALA A 62 20.64 -13.99 -6.04
CA ALA A 62 20.54 -13.69 -7.47
C ALA A 62 19.39 -12.72 -7.79
N GLY A 63 18.23 -12.91 -7.15
CA GLY A 63 17.09 -12.01 -7.30
C GLY A 63 17.35 -10.61 -6.77
N TYR A 64 18.08 -10.50 -5.65
CA TYR A 64 18.52 -9.22 -5.10
C TYR A 64 19.43 -8.45 -6.07
N GLU A 65 20.47 -9.09 -6.59
CA GLU A 65 21.40 -8.46 -7.54
C GLU A 65 20.69 -8.05 -8.84
N TRP A 66 19.81 -8.90 -9.37
CA TRP A 66 19.02 -8.56 -10.54
C TRP A 66 18.06 -7.39 -10.26
N GLY A 67 17.29 -7.44 -9.16
CA GLY A 67 16.28 -6.44 -8.85
C GLY A 67 16.87 -5.06 -8.55
N LYS A 68 18.08 -5.01 -7.98
CA LYS A 68 18.82 -3.75 -7.75
C LYS A 68 19.19 -3.04 -9.05
N THR A 69 19.54 -3.80 -10.09
CA THR A 69 19.95 -3.23 -11.39
C THR A 69 18.78 -3.00 -12.34
N ASN A 70 17.64 -3.66 -12.12
CA ASN A 70 16.48 -3.55 -12.99
C ASN A 70 15.86 -2.13 -12.97
N LYS A 71 15.68 -1.59 -14.17
CA LYS A 71 15.03 -0.30 -14.43
C LYS A 71 13.70 -0.44 -15.20
N ASP A 72 13.45 -1.61 -15.77
CA ASP A 72 12.25 -1.88 -16.54
C ASP A 72 11.10 -2.28 -15.60
N THR A 73 10.03 -1.50 -15.63
CA THR A 73 8.80 -1.71 -14.83
C THR A 73 7.71 -2.43 -15.62
N GLY A 74 7.99 -2.89 -16.82
CA GLY A 74 7.07 -3.68 -17.63
C GLY A 74 6.80 -5.06 -17.03
N PRO A 75 5.80 -5.78 -17.58
CA PRO A 75 5.42 -7.10 -17.07
C PRO A 75 6.46 -8.20 -17.35
N SER A 76 7.33 -8.00 -18.33
CA SER A 76 8.34 -8.98 -18.77
C SER A 76 9.73 -8.35 -18.91
N PRO A 77 10.34 -7.88 -17.81
CA PRO A 77 11.63 -7.21 -17.87
C PRO A 77 12.76 -8.20 -18.22
N PRO A 78 13.77 -7.80 -19.00
CA PRO A 78 14.87 -8.67 -19.41
C PRO A 78 15.62 -9.29 -18.21
N GLY A 79 15.89 -10.58 -18.30
CA GLY A 79 16.66 -11.32 -17.30
C GLY A 79 15.90 -11.72 -16.04
N TYR A 80 14.59 -11.42 -15.94
CA TYR A 80 13.76 -11.96 -14.86
C TYR A 80 13.69 -13.49 -14.91
N LEU A 81 13.92 -14.15 -13.78
CA LEU A 81 13.93 -15.61 -13.65
C LEU A 81 13.16 -16.07 -12.40
N HIS A 82 12.60 -17.27 -12.46
CA HIS A 82 11.92 -17.89 -11.32
C HIS A 82 12.88 -18.26 -10.17
N SER A 83 14.19 -18.29 -10.41
CA SER A 83 15.22 -18.49 -9.39
C SER A 83 15.50 -17.23 -8.55
N HIS A 84 14.88 -16.09 -8.86
CA HIS A 84 15.07 -14.84 -8.12
C HIS A 84 14.34 -14.81 -6.76
N PHE A 85 13.43 -15.73 -6.53
CA PHE A 85 12.65 -15.79 -5.30
C PHE A 85 12.38 -17.24 -4.91
N GLU A 86 12.06 -17.43 -3.64
CA GLU A 86 11.65 -18.71 -3.07
C GLU A 86 10.34 -18.50 -2.32
N LYS A 87 9.42 -19.47 -2.42
CA LYS A 87 8.23 -19.48 -1.56
C LYS A 87 8.64 -19.86 -0.15
N VAL A 88 8.13 -19.14 0.83
CA VAL A 88 8.36 -19.42 2.25
C VAL A 88 7.06 -19.77 2.96
N GLN A 89 7.18 -20.55 4.03
CA GLN A 89 6.03 -20.97 4.81
C GLN A 89 5.45 -19.78 5.60
N MET A 90 4.13 -19.65 5.57
CA MET A 90 3.37 -18.68 6.35
C MET A 90 2.16 -19.38 6.97
N LEU A 91 1.79 -19.00 8.19
CA LEU A 91 0.61 -19.51 8.90
C LEU A 91 -0.20 -18.35 9.43
N LEU A 92 -1.53 -18.45 9.34
CA LEU A 92 -2.45 -17.55 10.02
C LEU A 92 -2.68 -18.06 11.45
N SER A 93 -2.81 -17.14 12.40
CA SER A 93 -2.97 -17.44 13.83
C SER A 93 -4.05 -16.55 14.43
N ASP A 94 -4.91 -17.16 15.22
CA ASP A 94 -5.93 -16.52 16.07
C ASP A 94 -5.46 -16.37 17.53
N ARG A 95 -4.27 -16.88 17.87
CA ARG A 95 -3.76 -16.95 19.25
C ARG A 95 -3.28 -15.61 19.81
N PHE A 96 -2.98 -14.66 18.94
CA PHE A 96 -2.46 -13.34 19.31
C PHE A 96 -2.99 -12.29 18.34
N LEU A 97 -3.11 -11.06 18.83
CA LEU A 97 -3.58 -9.92 18.05
C LEU A 97 -2.40 -9.03 17.67
N GLY A 98 -2.27 -8.76 16.38
CA GLY A 98 -1.42 -7.69 15.88
C GLY A 98 -2.06 -6.32 16.10
N TYR A 99 -1.31 -5.27 15.79
CA TYR A 99 -1.81 -3.90 15.79
C TYR A 99 -1.26 -3.15 14.57
N TYR A 100 -1.86 -2.00 14.26
CA TYR A 100 -1.47 -1.15 13.16
C TYR A 100 -0.76 0.11 13.65
N MET A 101 0.14 0.61 12.81
CA MET A 101 0.68 1.96 12.90
C MET A 101 0.25 2.72 11.65
N ILE A 102 -0.23 3.94 11.83
CA ILE A 102 -0.72 4.80 10.75
C ILE A 102 0.04 6.14 10.76
N PRO A 103 0.07 6.88 9.64
CA PRO A 103 0.58 8.23 9.63
C PRO A 103 -0.14 9.11 10.67
N ASP A 104 0.58 10.03 11.29
CA ASP A 104 0.00 10.94 12.29
C ASP A 104 -1.16 11.78 11.72
N GLU A 105 -1.02 12.21 10.46
CA GLU A 105 -2.05 12.90 9.66
C GLU A 105 -3.21 12.00 9.19
N GLU A 106 -3.21 10.71 9.55
CA GLU A 106 -4.21 9.67 9.22
C GLU A 106 -4.36 9.32 7.72
N VAL A 107 -3.82 10.15 6.83
CA VAL A 107 -3.79 9.91 5.38
C VAL A 107 -2.66 8.96 5.03
N TRP A 108 -2.98 7.68 4.85
CA TRP A 108 -2.06 6.70 4.26
C TRP A 108 -2.27 6.54 2.74
N ASN A 109 -3.49 6.78 2.24
CA ASN A 109 -3.83 6.63 0.84
C ASN A 109 -3.75 7.98 0.09
N TYR A 110 -2.77 8.10 -0.82
CA TYR A 110 -2.57 9.26 -1.67
C TYR A 110 -3.12 9.10 -3.10
N ASN A 111 -3.87 8.03 -3.39
CA ASN A 111 -4.32 7.74 -4.75
C ASN A 111 -5.22 8.83 -5.36
N PHE A 112 -6.01 9.54 -4.53
CA PHE A 112 -6.85 10.68 -4.95
C PHE A 112 -6.14 12.05 -4.80
N MET A 113 -4.90 12.06 -4.34
CA MET A 113 -4.10 13.26 -4.06
C MET A 113 -2.66 13.09 -4.58
N GLY A 114 -2.49 12.49 -5.76
CA GLY A 114 -1.19 12.07 -6.28
C GLY A 114 -0.14 13.19 -6.33
N VAL A 115 -0.56 14.43 -6.60
CA VAL A 115 0.33 15.61 -6.60
C VAL A 115 0.94 15.93 -5.23
N LYS A 116 0.36 15.42 -4.14
CA LYS A 116 0.87 15.60 -2.77
C LYS A 116 1.85 14.51 -2.34
N HIS A 117 1.96 13.42 -3.09
CA HIS A 117 2.89 12.32 -2.78
C HIS A 117 4.25 12.60 -3.40
N THR A 118 5.32 12.48 -2.61
CA THR A 118 6.70 12.58 -3.08
C THR A 118 7.55 11.50 -2.43
N ALA A 119 8.49 10.90 -3.15
CA ALA A 119 9.32 9.81 -2.63
C ALA A 119 10.19 10.20 -1.42
N SER A 120 10.51 11.49 -1.29
CA SER A 120 11.32 12.04 -0.20
C SER A 120 10.49 12.57 0.98
N MET A 121 9.16 12.40 0.96
CA MET A 121 8.30 12.86 2.04
C MET A 121 8.66 12.19 3.36
N LYS A 122 8.58 12.95 4.45
CA LYS A 122 8.74 12.44 5.82
C LYS A 122 7.38 12.45 6.50
N TYR A 123 7.17 11.49 7.38
CA TYR A 123 5.94 11.36 8.15
C TYR A 123 6.26 10.74 9.51
N ASP A 124 5.49 11.15 10.52
CA ASP A 124 5.46 10.50 11.82
C ASP A 124 4.35 9.44 11.84
N VAL A 125 4.46 8.50 12.78
CA VAL A 125 3.53 7.39 12.92
C VAL A 125 2.95 7.34 14.33
N LYS A 126 1.68 6.96 14.42
CA LYS A 126 0.97 6.70 15.69
C LYS A 126 0.29 5.33 15.65
N VAL A 127 0.00 4.78 16.83
CA VAL A 127 -0.81 3.56 16.95
C VAL A 127 -2.25 3.90 16.61
N GLY A 128 -2.85 3.17 15.66
CA GLY A 128 -4.22 3.41 15.21
C GLY A 128 -4.58 2.48 14.05
N ASN A 129 -5.87 2.37 13.74
CA ASN A 129 -6.36 1.54 12.64
C ASN A 129 -6.40 2.34 11.32
N PRO A 130 -6.00 1.76 10.18
CA PRO A 130 -6.09 2.43 8.89
C PRO A 130 -7.56 2.65 8.52
N LYS A 131 -7.84 3.84 7.96
CA LYS A 131 -9.14 4.14 7.35
C LYS A 131 -9.30 3.39 6.02
N GLU A 132 -10.53 3.13 5.62
CA GLU A 132 -10.84 2.42 4.38
C GLU A 132 -10.36 3.21 3.15
N PHE A 133 -10.08 2.52 2.04
CA PHE A 133 -9.51 3.14 0.83
C PHE A 133 -10.30 4.37 0.34
N TYR A 134 -11.63 4.32 0.43
CA TYR A 134 -12.55 5.41 0.01
C TYR A 134 -13.04 6.27 1.18
N HIS A 135 -12.40 6.23 2.35
CA HIS A 135 -12.74 7.11 3.45
C HIS A 135 -12.56 8.59 3.05
N GLU A 136 -13.44 9.47 3.53
CA GLU A 136 -13.50 10.89 3.14
C GLU A 136 -12.15 11.62 3.27
N VAL A 137 -11.38 11.28 4.30
CA VAL A 137 -10.06 11.84 4.59
C VAL A 137 -9.06 11.66 3.43
N HIS A 138 -9.19 10.61 2.63
CA HIS A 138 -8.32 10.32 1.49
C HIS A 138 -8.77 11.01 0.20
N ARG A 139 -10.00 11.54 0.16
CA ARG A 139 -10.64 12.08 -1.07
C ARG A 139 -11.32 13.43 -0.85
N LYS A 140 -10.75 14.26 0.03
CA LYS A 140 -11.27 15.58 0.44
C LYS A 140 -11.71 16.47 -0.75
N THR A 141 -10.99 16.43 -1.86
CA THR A 141 -11.31 17.18 -3.10
C THR A 141 -12.73 16.92 -3.63
N HIS A 142 -13.27 15.72 -3.43
CA HIS A 142 -14.64 15.39 -3.87
C HIS A 142 -15.71 16.12 -3.05
N PHE A 143 -15.39 16.47 -1.80
CA PHE A 143 -16.32 17.12 -0.87
C PHE A 143 -16.25 18.64 -0.95
N PHE A 144 -15.08 19.21 -1.28
CA PHE A 144 -14.92 20.66 -1.48
C PHE A 144 -15.73 21.20 -2.67
N ASN A 145 -16.03 20.36 -3.67
CA ASN A 145 -16.80 20.78 -4.84
C ASN A 145 -18.25 21.17 -4.49
N PHE A 146 -18.81 20.65 -3.40
CA PHE A 146 -20.16 20.98 -2.97
C PHE A 146 -20.22 22.30 -2.21
N SER A 147 -19.24 22.61 -1.36
CA SER A 147 -19.19 23.87 -0.60
C SER A 147 -19.05 25.13 -1.46
N ALA A 148 -18.60 24.99 -2.71
CA ALA A 148 -18.52 26.11 -3.65
C ALA A 148 -19.87 26.44 -4.32
N MET A 149 -20.85 25.53 -4.24
CA MET A 149 -22.18 25.73 -4.81
C MET A 149 -23.11 26.45 -3.83
N ASP A 150 -22.99 26.20 -2.52
CA ASP A 150 -23.78 26.87 -1.48
C ASP A 150 -23.57 28.40 -1.45
N THR A 151 -22.39 28.90 -1.85
CA THR A 151 -22.15 30.35 -1.95
C THR A 151 -22.92 31.05 -3.09
N VAL A 152 -23.58 30.28 -3.97
CA VAL A 152 -24.38 30.82 -5.08
C VAL A 152 -25.88 30.83 -4.73
N GLU A 153 -26.31 30.00 -3.79
CA GLU A 153 -27.73 29.86 -3.39
C GLU A 153 -28.15 30.77 -2.21
N GLU A 154 -27.20 31.38 -1.49
CA GLU A 154 -27.49 32.38 -0.43
C GLU A 154 -28.23 33.64 -0.94
N GLY A 155 -28.48 33.76 -2.26
CA GLY A 155 -29.25 34.85 -2.86
C GLY A 155 -30.77 34.63 -2.98
N GLU A 156 -31.31 33.41 -2.78
CA GLU A 156 -32.72 33.13 -3.17
C GLU A 156 -33.62 32.45 -2.12
N GLU A 157 -33.15 32.03 -0.94
CA GLU A 157 -34.01 31.32 0.03
C GLU A 157 -34.20 32.01 1.40
N GLU A 158 -34.76 33.22 1.38
CA GLU A 158 -35.29 33.87 2.59
C GLU A 158 -36.79 33.52 2.79
N SER A 159 -37.15 32.27 3.16
CA SER A 159 -38.49 31.94 3.77
C SER A 159 -38.74 30.45 4.11
N GLN A 160 -37.77 29.67 4.60
CA GLN A 160 -38.13 28.40 5.28
C GLN A 160 -37.57 28.35 6.70
N ARG A 161 -38.38 28.80 7.65
CA ARG A 161 -38.17 28.55 9.09
C ARG A 161 -38.23 27.05 9.32
N ASN A 162 -37.07 26.42 9.45
CA ASN A 162 -36.97 25.03 9.86
C ASN A 162 -37.42 24.92 11.32
N LEU A 163 -38.59 24.30 11.54
CA LEU A 163 -39.24 24.13 12.85
C LEU A 163 -38.89 22.80 13.53
N LEU A 164 -37.83 22.13 13.09
CA LEU A 164 -37.36 20.89 13.70
C LEU A 164 -35.86 21.02 13.91
N ALA A 165 -35.48 20.83 15.18
CA ALA A 165 -34.14 20.95 15.71
C ALA A 165 -33.19 19.88 15.18
#